data_AF-X0BAC6-F1
#
_entry.id   AF-X0BAC6-F1
#
_cell.length_a   1.000
_cell.length_b   1.000
_cell.length_c   1.000
_cell.angle_alpha   90.00
_cell.angle_beta   90.00
_cell.angle_gamma   90.00
#
_symmetry.space_group_name_H-M   'P 1'
#
loop_
_entity.id
_entity.type
_entity.pdbx_description
1 polymer ?
#
loop_
_entity_poly.entity_id
_entity_poly.type
_entity_poly.pdbx_seq_one_letter_code
_entity_poly.pdbx_strand_id
1 'polypeptide(L)'
;MAELAIGVVGLVGTIDTCIRWGKVLVTACADYRHADEKTEEMILRIDVCWSRVLSQLTMTRELENSMAVGEKDLQQRTLIILQRKLEDAVQRVSKVDKHEVKSKKSKADFARLKTSLQESVDGLESWQKRYEPPLFSLIKTAPPTFDRLLNLTIEDGTQVAAESSKVAKRFRRVFREPSAQARNVFIGREHLKACSQEGLPYCEAFIATRPGGSKRLIVDTTAVGAVSRQDAREFAHRFQDTDPFTFGIFQCKGVVEQPETSSMAFLFRIPDGYPVVRSTRQLLLADQAHDSLSDRLEMAKKLVNAVYYVHLYGFRRGVYQARYS
;
A
#
# COMPACT_ATOMS: atom_id res chain seq x y z
N MET A 1 -26.24 32.38 -8.52
CA MET A 1 -26.86 31.63 -7.40
C MET A 1 -27.92 30.71 -7.97
N ALA A 2 -27.53 29.49 -8.31
CA ALA A 2 -28.41 28.35 -8.57
C ALA A 2 -27.54 27.12 -8.29
N GLU A 3 -27.56 26.66 -7.03
CA GLU A 3 -26.95 25.40 -6.66
C GLU A 3 -27.72 24.28 -7.35
N LEU A 4 -27.14 23.72 -8.41
CA LEU A 4 -27.54 22.41 -8.92
C LEU A 4 -27.00 21.37 -7.94
N ALA A 5 -27.74 21.19 -6.84
CA ALA A 5 -27.70 19.97 -6.04
C ALA A 5 -28.25 18.83 -6.90
N ILE A 6 -27.42 18.31 -7.82
CA ILE A 6 -27.68 17.02 -8.45
C ILE A 6 -27.54 16.01 -7.32
N GLY A 7 -28.68 15.54 -6.81
CA GLY A 7 -28.75 14.52 -5.78
C GLY A 7 -27.92 13.32 -6.20
N VAL A 8 -26.77 13.16 -5.56
CA VAL A 8 -25.95 11.97 -5.70
C VAL A 8 -26.66 10.85 -4.94
N VAL A 9 -27.51 10.11 -5.64
CA VAL A 9 -28.18 8.93 -5.08
C VAL A 9 -27.24 7.73 -5.24
N GLY A 10 -26.56 7.38 -4.16
CA GLY A 10 -25.80 6.14 -4.02
C GLY A 10 -24.33 6.20 -4.43
N LEU A 11 -23.67 5.05 -4.30
CA LEU A 11 -22.22 4.89 -4.42
C LEU A 11 -21.69 5.27 -5.81
N VAL A 12 -22.34 4.80 -6.88
CA VAL A 12 -21.92 5.05 -8.27
C VAL A 12 -21.97 6.54 -8.63
N GLY A 13 -23.03 7.25 -8.23
CA GLY A 13 -23.12 8.69 -8.45
C GLY A 13 -22.03 9.46 -7.70
N THR A 14 -21.63 8.98 -6.51
CA THR A 14 -20.54 9.58 -5.73
C THR A 14 -19.20 9.37 -6.45
N ILE A 15 -18.99 8.17 -7.02
CA ILE A 15 -17.83 7.85 -7.84
C ILE A 15 -17.75 8.79 -9.06
N ASP A 16 -18.85 8.96 -9.81
CA ASP A 16 -18.88 9.86 -10.98
C ASP A 16 -18.53 11.30 -10.62
N THR A 17 -19.05 11.76 -9.48
CA THR A 17 -18.79 13.11 -8.98
C THR A 17 -17.33 13.29 -8.61
N CYS A 18 -16.71 12.31 -7.95
CA CYS A 18 -15.27 12.32 -7.67
C CYS A 18 -14.44 12.32 -8.96
N ILE A 19 -14.77 11.47 -9.94
CA ILE A 19 -14.09 11.41 -11.23
C ILE A 19 -14.15 12.76 -11.95
N ARG A 20 -15.32 13.42 -11.93
CA ARG A 20 -15.51 14.74 -12.53
C ARG A 20 -14.59 15.77 -11.85
N TRP A 21 -14.64 15.89 -10.54
CA TRP A 21 -13.83 16.88 -9.82
C TRP A 21 -12.33 16.64 -9.95
N GLY A 22 -11.88 15.39 -9.94
CA GLY A 22 -10.47 15.08 -10.16
C GLY A 22 -9.98 15.43 -11.57
N LYS A 23 -10.80 15.23 -12.61
CA LYS A 23 -10.48 15.71 -13.97
C LYS A 23 -10.36 17.23 -14.00
N VAL A 24 -11.28 17.95 -13.34
CA VAL A 24 -11.22 19.42 -13.23
C VAL A 24 -9.94 19.85 -12.50
N LEU A 25 -9.57 19.18 -11.41
CA LEU A 25 -8.35 19.47 -10.65
C LEU A 25 -7.09 19.30 -11.50
N VAL A 26 -6.94 18.16 -12.17
CA VAL A 26 -5.78 17.89 -13.05
C VAL A 26 -5.69 18.94 -14.16
N THR A 27 -6.83 19.30 -14.75
CA THR A 27 -6.89 20.35 -15.79
C THR A 27 -6.47 21.71 -15.23
N ALA A 28 -6.98 22.08 -14.05
CA ALA A 28 -6.60 23.33 -13.40
C ALA A 28 -5.12 23.38 -13.02
N CYS A 29 -4.52 22.24 -12.65
CA CYS A 29 -3.09 22.13 -12.37
C CYS A 29 -2.23 22.24 -13.64
N ALA A 30 -2.71 21.68 -14.76
CA ALA A 30 -1.99 21.71 -16.03
C ALA A 30 -1.71 23.14 -16.53
N ASP A 31 -2.59 24.09 -16.20
CA ASP A 31 -2.43 25.52 -16.56
C ASP A 31 -1.18 26.17 -15.95
N TYR A 32 -0.59 25.57 -14.91
CA TYR A 32 0.60 26.06 -14.21
C TYR A 32 1.86 25.24 -14.51
N ARG A 33 1.81 24.29 -15.45
CA ARG A 33 3.01 23.59 -15.92
C ARG A 33 4.02 24.61 -16.45
N HIS A 34 5.30 24.39 -16.15
CA HIS A 34 6.42 25.28 -16.48
C HIS A 34 6.46 26.61 -15.69
N ALA A 35 5.67 26.78 -14.64
CA ALA A 35 5.78 27.96 -13.76
C ALA A 35 7.13 27.98 -13.01
N ASP A 36 7.52 26.84 -12.41
CA ASP A 36 8.87 26.55 -11.91
C ASP A 36 9.11 25.05 -11.63
N GLU A 37 10.37 24.71 -11.33
CA GLU A 37 10.87 23.49 -10.66
C GLU A 37 9.84 22.77 -9.78
N LYS A 38 9.59 23.40 -8.62
CA LYS A 38 8.90 22.78 -7.49
C LYS A 38 7.40 22.65 -7.74
N THR A 39 6.82 23.55 -8.51
CA THR A 39 5.41 23.52 -8.94
C THR A 39 5.18 22.37 -9.87
N GLU A 40 6.10 22.15 -10.82
CA GLU A 40 6.02 21.02 -11.74
C GLU A 40 6.13 19.68 -10.99
N GLU A 41 7.02 19.58 -10.00
CA GLU A 41 7.10 18.40 -9.11
C GLU A 41 5.78 18.14 -8.36
N MET A 42 5.16 19.17 -7.77
CA MET A 42 3.87 19.02 -7.07
C MET A 42 2.73 18.64 -8.01
N ILE A 43 2.67 19.23 -9.21
CA ILE A 43 1.69 18.87 -10.23
C ILE A 43 1.85 17.42 -10.64
N LEU A 44 3.10 16.96 -10.85
CA LEU A 44 3.39 15.56 -11.15
C LEU A 44 2.92 14.63 -10.03
N ARG A 45 3.15 15.00 -8.76
CA ARG A 45 2.64 14.22 -7.62
C ARG A 45 1.11 14.15 -7.61
N ILE A 46 0.42 15.25 -7.94
CA ILE A 46 -1.05 15.26 -8.08
C ILE A 46 -1.48 14.33 -9.21
N ASP A 47 -0.83 14.37 -10.38
CA ASP A 47 -1.14 13.52 -11.52
C ASP A 47 -0.98 12.03 -11.19
N VAL A 48 0.14 11.67 -10.52
CA VAL A 48 0.40 10.29 -10.07
C VAL A 48 -0.63 9.86 -9.01
N CYS A 49 -0.91 10.70 -8.02
CA CYS A 49 -1.91 10.40 -6.99
C CYS A 49 -3.30 10.22 -7.60
N TRP A 50 -3.71 11.13 -8.48
CA TRP A 50 -5.00 11.06 -9.16
C TRP A 50 -5.14 9.81 -10.02
N SER A 51 -4.10 9.41 -10.76
CA SER A 51 -4.12 8.18 -11.55
C SER A 51 -4.36 6.94 -10.67
N ARG A 52 -3.82 6.91 -9.44
CA ARG A 52 -4.09 5.82 -8.47
C ARG A 52 -5.52 5.89 -7.95
N VAL A 53 -5.98 7.07 -7.53
CA VAL A 53 -7.34 7.28 -7.04
C VAL A 53 -8.35 6.87 -8.12
N LEU A 54 -8.15 7.26 -9.38
CA LEU A 54 -9.02 6.88 -10.48
C LEU A 54 -9.08 5.35 -10.65
N SER A 55 -7.93 4.66 -10.60
CA SER A 55 -7.88 3.19 -10.65
C SER A 55 -8.66 2.56 -9.50
N GLN A 56 -8.50 3.07 -8.27
CA GLN A 56 -9.23 2.61 -7.10
C GLN A 56 -10.75 2.85 -7.22
N LEU A 57 -11.17 4.02 -7.71
CA LEU A 57 -12.58 4.35 -7.96
C LEU A 57 -13.20 3.41 -9.00
N THR A 58 -12.46 3.09 -10.07
CA THR A 58 -12.90 2.12 -11.07
C THR A 58 -13.07 0.74 -10.44
N MET A 59 -12.11 0.25 -9.65
CA MET A 59 -12.28 -1.03 -8.95
C MET A 59 -13.51 -1.03 -8.05
N THR A 60 -13.74 0.03 -7.28
CA THR A 60 -14.90 0.15 -6.38
C THR A 60 -16.22 0.14 -7.14
N ARG A 61 -16.29 0.83 -8.28
CA ARG A 61 -17.48 0.81 -9.16
C ARG A 61 -17.82 -0.61 -9.60
N GLU A 62 -16.82 -1.36 -10.04
CA GLU A 62 -16.99 -2.72 -10.56
C GLU A 62 -17.40 -3.71 -9.47
N LEU A 63 -16.98 -3.46 -8.24
CA LEU A 63 -17.32 -4.29 -7.09
C LEU A 63 -18.68 -3.95 -6.48
N GLU A 64 -19.29 -2.82 -6.83
CA GLU A 64 -20.48 -2.27 -6.18
C GLU A 64 -21.62 -3.29 -6.09
N ASN A 65 -21.90 -4.02 -7.17
CA ASN A 65 -22.97 -5.03 -7.19
C ASN A 65 -22.73 -6.23 -6.28
N SER A 66 -21.48 -6.48 -5.89
CA SER A 66 -21.10 -7.58 -4.99
C SER A 66 -20.99 -7.17 -3.51
N MET A 67 -21.10 -5.88 -3.22
CA MET A 67 -20.95 -5.35 -1.86
C MET A 67 -22.19 -5.57 -1.01
N ALA A 68 -22.00 -5.94 0.24
CA ALA A 68 -23.05 -5.88 1.26
C ALA A 68 -23.48 -4.43 1.53
N VAL A 69 -24.69 -4.23 2.06
CA VAL A 69 -25.23 -2.88 2.34
C VAL A 69 -24.30 -2.06 3.25
N GLY A 70 -23.75 -2.66 4.30
CA GLY A 70 -22.81 -1.99 5.19
C GLY A 70 -21.48 -1.61 4.52
N GLU A 71 -21.01 -2.43 3.57
CA GLU A 71 -19.82 -2.12 2.78
C GLU A 71 -20.12 -0.93 1.85
N LYS A 72 -21.28 -0.92 1.17
CA LYS A 72 -21.71 0.21 0.32
C LYS A 72 -21.76 1.53 1.10
N ASP A 73 -22.35 1.53 2.31
CA ASP A 73 -22.40 2.73 3.17
C ASP A 73 -20.99 3.24 3.53
N LEU A 74 -20.12 2.34 3.98
CA LEU A 74 -18.74 2.69 4.34
C LEU A 74 -17.96 3.27 3.14
N GLN A 75 -18.10 2.64 1.97
CA GLN A 75 -17.49 3.13 0.73
C GLN A 75 -18.04 4.51 0.37
N GLN A 76 -19.35 4.69 0.37
CA GLN A 76 -19.99 5.96 0.01
C GLN A 76 -19.54 7.09 0.93
N ARG A 77 -19.54 6.88 2.25
CA ARG A 77 -19.08 7.88 3.23
C ARG A 77 -17.62 8.27 3.01
N THR A 78 -16.77 7.30 2.67
CA THR A 78 -15.35 7.56 2.40
C THR A 78 -15.15 8.35 1.10
N LEU A 79 -15.98 8.08 0.08
CA LEU A 79 -15.97 8.82 -1.18
C LEU A 79 -16.55 10.22 -1.07
N ILE A 80 -17.54 10.46 -0.21
CA ILE A 80 -18.02 11.83 0.07
C ILE A 80 -16.89 12.70 0.65
N ILE A 81 -15.99 12.12 1.46
CA ILE A 81 -14.81 12.84 1.95
C ILE A 81 -13.84 13.15 0.80
N LEU A 82 -13.63 12.22 -0.14
CA LEU A 82 -12.83 12.47 -1.33
C LEU A 82 -13.42 13.61 -2.16
N GLN A 83 -14.73 13.56 -2.42
CA GLN A 83 -15.45 14.58 -3.18
C GLN A 83 -15.16 15.97 -2.60
N ARG A 84 -15.39 16.16 -1.29
CA ARG A 84 -15.13 17.44 -0.61
C ARG A 84 -13.66 17.88 -0.76
N LYS A 85 -12.72 16.95 -0.62
CA LYS A 85 -11.28 17.27 -0.79
C LYS A 85 -10.95 17.71 -2.21
N LEU A 86 -11.55 17.09 -3.23
CA LEU A 86 -11.35 17.44 -4.62
C LEU A 86 -11.99 18.81 -4.93
N GLU A 87 -13.20 19.07 -4.44
CA GLU A 87 -13.88 20.36 -4.55
C GLU A 87 -13.03 21.48 -3.94
N ASP A 88 -12.56 21.30 -2.71
CA ASP A 88 -11.70 22.26 -2.02
C ASP A 88 -10.40 22.50 -2.79
N ALA A 89 -9.76 21.43 -3.29
CA ALA A 89 -8.53 21.52 -4.07
C ALA A 89 -8.74 22.34 -5.35
N VAL A 90 -9.83 22.06 -6.09
CA VAL A 90 -10.19 22.82 -7.29
C VAL A 90 -10.41 24.29 -6.96
N GLN A 91 -11.14 24.59 -5.88
CA GLN A 91 -11.39 25.98 -5.48
C GLN A 91 -10.10 26.72 -5.11
N ARG A 92 -9.17 26.08 -4.39
CA ARG A 92 -7.89 26.71 -4.02
C ARG A 92 -7.03 27.01 -5.24
N VAL A 93 -6.88 26.03 -6.15
CA VAL A 93 -6.07 26.17 -7.36
C VAL A 93 -6.68 27.18 -8.35
N SER A 94 -8.01 27.27 -8.40
CA SER A 94 -8.72 28.18 -9.31
C SER A 94 -8.76 29.64 -8.83
N LYS A 95 -8.57 29.89 -7.53
CA LYS A 95 -8.54 31.25 -6.95
C LYS A 95 -7.24 32.01 -7.22
N VAL A 96 -6.20 31.33 -7.70
CA VAL A 96 -4.93 31.97 -8.03
C VAL A 96 -5.02 32.61 -9.41
N ASP A 97 -4.56 33.85 -9.54
CA ASP A 97 -4.51 34.53 -10.84
C ASP A 97 -3.44 33.91 -11.75
N LYS A 98 -3.92 33.25 -12.80
CA LYS A 98 -3.09 32.56 -13.80
C LYS A 98 -2.16 33.53 -14.54
N HIS A 99 -2.60 34.76 -14.80
CA HIS A 99 -1.83 35.74 -15.55
C HIS A 99 -0.65 36.28 -14.73
N GLU A 100 -0.89 36.56 -13.45
CA GLU A 100 0.14 37.01 -12.52
C GLU A 100 1.22 35.94 -12.26
N VAL A 101 0.82 34.67 -12.16
CA VAL A 101 1.76 33.54 -12.02
C VAL A 101 2.58 33.34 -13.30
N LYS A 102 1.95 33.29 -14.47
CA LYS A 102 2.65 33.08 -15.76
C LYS A 102 3.58 34.23 -16.11
N SER A 103 3.20 35.46 -15.79
CA SER A 103 4.04 36.64 -16.00
C SER A 103 5.15 36.81 -14.95
N LYS A 104 5.19 35.94 -13.92
CA LYS A 104 6.14 35.97 -12.79
C LYS A 104 6.16 37.30 -12.04
N LYS A 105 5.08 38.08 -12.13
CA LYS A 105 4.98 39.43 -11.57
C LYS A 105 4.61 39.40 -10.08
N SER A 106 3.78 38.44 -9.67
CA SER A 106 3.33 38.31 -8.28
C SER A 106 4.01 37.17 -7.54
N LYS A 107 4.94 37.50 -6.65
CA LYS A 107 5.53 36.54 -5.70
C LYS A 107 4.49 35.99 -4.71
N ALA A 108 3.47 36.77 -4.38
CA ALA A 108 2.42 36.39 -3.44
C ALA A 108 1.49 35.32 -4.03
N ASP A 109 1.05 35.48 -5.28
CA ASP A 109 0.20 34.49 -5.94
C ASP A 109 0.94 33.20 -6.25
N PHE A 110 2.23 33.31 -6.58
CA PHE A 110 3.12 32.17 -6.72
C PHE A 110 3.24 31.36 -5.41
N ALA A 111 3.47 32.04 -4.28
CA ALA A 111 3.54 31.40 -2.97
C ALA A 111 2.20 30.74 -2.59
N ARG A 112 1.07 31.41 -2.86
CA ARG A 112 -0.29 30.87 -2.61
C ARG A 112 -0.58 29.63 -3.45
N LEU A 113 -0.18 29.63 -4.73
CA LEU A 113 -0.30 28.46 -5.60
C LEU A 113 0.44 27.27 -5.01
N LYS A 114 1.69 27.47 -4.62
CA LYS A 114 2.53 26.41 -4.05
C LYS A 114 1.92 25.81 -2.79
N THR A 115 1.48 26.65 -1.85
CA THR A 115 0.78 26.17 -0.65
C THR A 115 -0.49 25.40 -1.01
N SER A 116 -1.28 25.91 -1.97
CA SER A 116 -2.53 25.27 -2.41
C SER A 116 -2.29 23.90 -3.05
N LEU A 117 -1.24 23.76 -3.86
CA LEU A 117 -0.87 22.48 -4.48
C LEU A 117 -0.37 21.49 -3.43
N GLN A 118 0.47 21.95 -2.49
CA GLN A 118 0.98 21.12 -1.40
C GLN A 118 -0.15 20.59 -0.50
N GLU A 119 -1.06 21.45 -0.06
CA GLU A 119 -2.21 21.05 0.76
C GLU A 119 -3.16 20.10 0.00
N SER A 120 -3.33 20.33 -1.30
CA SER A 120 -4.15 19.47 -2.16
C SER A 120 -3.55 18.08 -2.28
N VAL A 121 -2.26 17.97 -2.59
CA VAL A 121 -1.60 16.67 -2.78
C VAL A 121 -1.54 15.90 -1.46
N ASP A 122 -1.19 16.55 -0.34
CA ASP A 122 -1.15 15.90 0.97
C ASP A 122 -2.54 15.43 1.42
N GLY A 123 -3.56 16.24 1.12
CA GLY A 123 -4.96 15.89 1.39
C GLY A 123 -5.42 14.64 0.64
N LEU A 124 -5.06 14.52 -0.64
CA LEU A 124 -5.39 13.38 -1.50
C LEU A 124 -4.60 12.13 -1.14
N GLU A 125 -3.28 12.24 -0.96
CA GLU A 125 -2.43 11.11 -0.54
C GLU A 125 -2.86 10.57 0.83
N SER A 126 -3.20 11.46 1.77
CA SER A 126 -3.71 11.09 3.09
C SER A 126 -5.05 10.36 3.01
N TRP A 127 -5.94 10.78 2.10
CA TRP A 127 -7.20 10.07 1.84
C TRP A 127 -6.93 8.68 1.23
N GLN A 128 -6.07 8.60 0.22
CA GLN A 128 -5.72 7.34 -0.45
C GLN A 128 -5.22 6.30 0.56
N LYS A 129 -4.29 6.68 1.44
CA LYS A 129 -3.75 5.81 2.50
C LYS A 129 -4.83 5.24 3.43
N ARG A 130 -5.91 5.99 3.68
CA ARG A 130 -7.04 5.53 4.49
C ARG A 130 -8.03 4.67 3.71
N TYR A 131 -8.08 4.84 2.39
CA TYR A 131 -9.00 4.14 1.52
C TYR A 131 -8.50 2.76 1.08
N GLU A 132 -7.18 2.58 1.00
CA GLU A 132 -6.56 1.32 0.60
C GLU A 132 -7.02 0.12 1.44
N PRO A 133 -7.02 0.15 2.80
CA PRO A 133 -7.41 -1.01 3.59
C PRO A 133 -8.87 -1.47 3.34
N PRO A 134 -9.89 -0.58 3.39
CA PRO A 134 -11.27 -0.94 3.01
C PRO A 134 -11.39 -1.49 1.58
N LEU A 135 -10.64 -0.96 0.62
CA LEU A 135 -10.64 -1.45 -0.77
C LEU A 135 -10.10 -2.87 -0.87
N PHE A 136 -8.98 -3.19 -0.19
CA PHE A 136 -8.43 -4.55 -0.19
C PHE A 136 -9.35 -5.56 0.48
N SER A 137 -10.17 -5.13 1.45
CA SER A 137 -11.24 -5.96 2.01
C SER A 137 -12.27 -6.37 0.95
N LEU A 138 -12.65 -5.44 0.07
CA LEU A 138 -13.55 -5.74 -1.05
C LEU A 138 -12.89 -6.64 -2.10
N ILE A 139 -11.63 -6.37 -2.45
CA ILE A 139 -10.86 -7.17 -3.43
C ILE A 139 -10.74 -8.62 -2.97
N LYS A 140 -10.60 -8.86 -1.66
CA LYS A 140 -10.53 -10.20 -1.06
C LYS A 140 -11.79 -11.03 -1.36
N THR A 141 -12.98 -10.43 -1.23
CA THR A 141 -14.27 -11.12 -1.37
C THR A 141 -14.88 -10.99 -2.77
N ALA A 142 -14.27 -10.21 -3.66
CA ALA A 142 -14.79 -9.91 -4.99
C ALA A 142 -15.11 -11.17 -5.85
N PRO A 143 -16.08 -11.09 -6.78
CA PRO A 143 -16.43 -12.20 -7.67
C PRO A 143 -15.31 -12.53 -8.68
N PRO A 144 -15.21 -13.76 -9.23
CA PRO A 144 -14.16 -14.15 -10.18
C PRO A 144 -14.10 -13.28 -11.45
N THR A 145 -15.23 -12.67 -11.83
CA THR A 145 -15.32 -11.76 -12.97
C THR A 145 -14.43 -10.53 -12.83
N PHE A 146 -14.18 -10.08 -11.58
CA PHE A 146 -13.29 -8.96 -11.28
C PHE A 146 -11.85 -9.20 -11.76
N ASP A 147 -11.39 -10.46 -11.80
CA ASP A 147 -10.03 -10.79 -12.24
C ASP A 147 -9.79 -10.45 -13.72
N ARG A 148 -10.85 -10.47 -14.55
CA ARG A 148 -10.77 -10.05 -15.96
C ARG A 148 -10.52 -8.55 -16.08
N LEU A 149 -11.19 -7.74 -15.26
CA LEU A 149 -11.00 -6.29 -15.23
C LEU A 149 -9.58 -5.90 -14.81
N LEU A 150 -9.03 -6.61 -13.82
CA LEU A 150 -7.63 -6.41 -13.42
C LEU A 150 -6.69 -6.68 -14.59
N ASN A 151 -6.92 -7.73 -15.39
CA ASN A 151 -6.09 -8.03 -16.55
C ASN A 151 -6.18 -6.94 -17.63
N LEU A 152 -7.39 -6.52 -17.98
CA LEU A 152 -7.60 -5.45 -18.97
C LEU A 152 -6.91 -4.14 -18.53
N THR A 153 -7.02 -3.77 -17.25
CA THR A 153 -6.34 -2.58 -16.73
C THR A 153 -4.81 -2.74 -16.73
N ILE A 154 -4.29 -3.96 -16.62
CA ILE A 154 -2.84 -4.23 -16.67
C ILE A 154 -2.31 -4.11 -18.11
N GLU A 155 -3.11 -4.50 -19.09
CA GLU A 155 -2.76 -4.48 -20.51
C GLU A 155 -2.93 -3.09 -21.13
N ASP A 156 -4.06 -2.43 -20.86
CA ASP A 156 -4.47 -1.20 -21.54
C ASP A 156 -4.35 0.07 -20.68
N GLY A 157 -4.09 -0.09 -19.38
CA GLY A 157 -4.05 1.02 -18.43
C GLY A 157 -2.77 1.85 -18.48
N THR A 158 -2.80 3.03 -17.85
CA THR A 158 -1.57 3.78 -17.55
C THR A 158 -0.65 2.93 -16.67
N GLN A 159 0.67 3.16 -16.72
CA GLN A 159 1.63 2.41 -15.89
C GLN A 159 1.23 2.40 -14.41
N VAL A 160 0.76 3.53 -13.88
CA VAL A 160 0.31 3.66 -12.49
C VAL A 160 -0.94 2.83 -12.20
N ALA A 161 -1.95 2.88 -13.08
CA ALA A 161 -3.17 2.07 -12.93
C ALA A 161 -2.87 0.57 -13.08
N ALA A 162 -1.96 0.20 -13.97
CA ALA A 162 -1.49 -1.17 -14.15
C ALA A 162 -0.80 -1.67 -12.89
N GLU A 163 0.07 -0.88 -12.25
CA GLU A 163 0.71 -1.28 -10.98
C GLU A 163 -0.32 -1.48 -9.85
N SER A 164 -1.28 -0.56 -9.68
CA SER A 164 -2.36 -0.74 -8.70
C SER A 164 -3.15 -2.04 -8.93
N SER A 165 -3.49 -2.33 -10.19
CA SER A 165 -4.16 -3.57 -10.58
C SER A 165 -3.29 -4.81 -10.39
N LYS A 166 -1.97 -4.74 -10.62
CA LYS A 166 -1.02 -5.83 -10.34
C LYS A 166 -0.97 -6.15 -8.86
N VAL A 167 -0.95 -5.14 -7.97
CA VAL A 167 -0.97 -5.35 -6.51
C VAL A 167 -2.28 -6.00 -6.08
N ALA A 168 -3.42 -5.49 -6.57
CA ALA A 168 -4.74 -6.08 -6.32
C ALA A 168 -4.81 -7.55 -6.77
N LYS A 169 -4.33 -7.85 -7.99
CA LYS A 169 -4.31 -9.20 -8.56
C LYS A 169 -3.43 -10.16 -7.75
N ARG A 170 -2.24 -9.71 -7.33
CA ARG A 170 -1.33 -10.50 -6.47
C ARG A 170 -1.97 -10.83 -5.13
N PHE A 171 -2.51 -9.82 -4.46
CA PHE A 171 -3.20 -10.00 -3.18
C PHE A 171 -4.36 -11.00 -3.30
N ARG A 172 -5.15 -10.88 -4.36
CA ARG A 172 -6.34 -11.70 -4.56
C ARG A 172 -6.03 -13.17 -4.90
N ARG A 173 -4.97 -13.43 -5.67
CA ARG A 173 -4.55 -14.77 -6.08
C ARG A 173 -4.41 -15.72 -4.90
N VAL A 174 -3.86 -15.21 -3.80
CA VAL A 174 -3.64 -15.94 -2.54
C VAL A 174 -4.91 -16.58 -1.99
N PHE A 175 -6.07 -15.94 -2.16
CA PHE A 175 -7.35 -16.45 -1.66
C PHE A 175 -8.09 -17.35 -2.66
N ARG A 176 -7.63 -17.39 -3.91
CA ARG A 176 -8.21 -18.22 -4.98
C ARG A 176 -7.48 -19.54 -5.16
N GLU A 177 -6.16 -19.53 -5.04
CA GLU A 177 -5.31 -20.71 -5.23
C GLU A 177 -5.15 -21.47 -3.90
N PRO A 178 -5.56 -22.76 -3.83
CA PRO A 178 -5.31 -23.59 -2.66
C PRO A 178 -3.81 -23.67 -2.37
N SER A 179 -3.40 -23.53 -1.11
CA SER A 179 -1.99 -23.67 -0.72
C SER A 179 -1.39 -25.05 -1.01
N ALA A 180 -2.24 -26.07 -1.17
CA ALA A 180 -1.85 -27.41 -1.63
C ALA A 180 -1.33 -27.42 -3.08
N GLN A 181 -1.81 -26.50 -3.92
CA GLN A 181 -1.41 -26.33 -5.33
C GLN A 181 -0.38 -25.20 -5.52
N ALA A 182 -0.02 -24.50 -4.44
CA ALA A 182 0.95 -23.44 -4.47
C ALA A 182 2.34 -23.93 -4.88
N ARG A 183 3.09 -23.04 -5.56
CA ARG A 183 4.52 -23.22 -5.88
C ARG A 183 5.26 -23.76 -4.66
N ASN A 184 6.20 -24.70 -4.85
CA ASN A 184 6.99 -25.29 -3.76
C ASN A 184 7.51 -24.22 -2.80
N VAL A 185 6.86 -24.13 -1.63
CA VAL A 185 7.12 -23.12 -0.61
C VAL A 185 8.28 -23.54 0.30
N PHE A 186 8.52 -24.86 0.39
CA PHE A 186 9.62 -25.43 1.13
C PHE A 186 10.89 -25.42 0.29
N ILE A 187 11.94 -24.81 0.84
CA ILE A 187 13.27 -24.69 0.23
C ILE A 187 14.19 -25.68 0.96
N GLY A 188 15.02 -26.39 0.20
CA GLY A 188 15.94 -27.35 0.81
C GLY A 188 17.05 -26.65 1.60
N ARG A 189 17.43 -27.28 2.72
CA ARG A 189 18.36 -26.76 3.74
C ARG A 189 19.74 -26.41 3.20
N GLU A 190 20.16 -27.09 2.14
CA GLU A 190 21.44 -26.85 1.45
C GLU A 190 21.57 -25.41 0.96
N HIS A 191 20.45 -24.78 0.56
CA HIS A 191 20.44 -23.38 0.12
C HIS A 191 20.77 -22.41 1.26
N LEU A 192 20.34 -22.71 2.49
CA LEU A 192 20.62 -21.88 3.65
C LEU A 192 22.04 -22.13 4.19
N LYS A 193 22.50 -23.38 4.17
CA LYS A 193 23.87 -23.75 4.58
C LYS A 193 24.95 -23.12 3.69
N ALA A 194 24.64 -22.90 2.40
CA ALA A 194 25.55 -22.24 1.48
C ALA A 194 25.63 -20.72 1.66
N CYS A 195 24.75 -20.10 2.45
CA CYS A 195 24.75 -18.65 2.67
C CYS A 195 25.67 -18.27 3.84
N SER A 196 26.33 -17.11 3.75
CA SER A 196 26.93 -16.49 4.93
C SER A 196 25.83 -15.93 5.83
N GLN A 197 26.03 -16.00 7.14
CA GLN A 197 25.04 -15.62 8.14
C GLN A 197 25.60 -14.49 9.01
N GLU A 198 24.83 -13.42 9.15
CA GLU A 198 25.15 -12.26 9.98
C GLU A 198 24.01 -12.06 11.00
N GLY A 199 24.32 -12.16 12.29
CA GLY A 199 23.32 -11.99 13.34
C GLY A 199 22.80 -10.55 13.43
N LEU A 200 21.51 -10.38 13.68
CA LEU A 200 20.93 -9.04 13.94
C LEU A 200 21.00 -8.74 15.44
N PRO A 201 21.59 -7.59 15.85
CA PRO A 201 21.63 -7.22 17.27
C PRO A 201 20.23 -7.15 17.89
N TYR A 202 20.12 -7.69 19.11
CA TYR A 202 18.90 -7.71 19.92
C TYR A 202 17.70 -8.42 19.27
N CYS A 203 17.95 -9.33 18.32
CA CYS A 203 16.96 -10.13 17.63
C CYS A 203 17.46 -11.57 17.44
N GLU A 204 16.56 -12.55 17.45
CA GLU A 204 16.89 -13.96 17.16
C GLU A 204 17.02 -14.22 15.65
N ALA A 205 16.55 -13.27 14.82
CA ALA A 205 16.69 -13.33 13.38
C ALA A 205 18.11 -12.98 12.92
N PHE A 206 18.48 -13.44 11.74
CA PHE A 206 19.77 -13.16 11.12
C PHE A 206 19.63 -12.86 9.63
N ILE A 207 20.63 -12.22 9.04
CA ILE A 207 20.71 -11.97 7.61
C ILE A 207 21.48 -13.13 6.96
N ALA A 208 20.85 -13.78 5.98
CA ALA A 208 21.51 -14.74 5.12
C ALA A 208 21.89 -14.07 3.79
N THR A 209 23.16 -14.15 3.40
CA THR A 209 23.67 -13.63 2.13
C THR A 209 24.08 -14.79 1.23
N ARG A 210 23.51 -14.83 0.02
CA ARG A 210 23.86 -15.87 -0.96
C ARG A 210 25.30 -15.72 -1.46
N PRO A 211 25.95 -16.84 -1.88
CA PRO A 211 27.23 -16.78 -2.59
C PRO A 211 27.16 -15.82 -3.77
N GLY A 212 28.14 -14.92 -3.88
CA GLY A 212 28.16 -13.84 -4.87
C GLY A 212 27.50 -12.53 -4.42
N GLY A 213 27.06 -12.41 -3.16
CA GLY A 213 26.73 -11.14 -2.49
C GLY A 213 25.46 -10.42 -2.96
N SER A 214 24.86 -10.84 -4.08
CA SER A 214 23.80 -10.08 -4.76
C SER A 214 22.42 -10.13 -4.09
N LYS A 215 22.16 -11.10 -3.21
CA LYS A 215 20.84 -11.29 -2.58
C LYS A 215 20.96 -11.61 -1.10
N ARG A 216 20.37 -10.72 -0.30
CA ARG A 216 20.27 -10.84 1.17
C ARG A 216 18.82 -11.10 1.58
N LEU A 217 18.64 -11.94 2.58
CA LEU A 217 17.35 -12.35 3.12
C LEU A 217 17.39 -12.26 4.64
N ILE A 218 16.28 -11.90 5.26
CA ILE A 218 16.10 -12.02 6.71
C ILE A 218 15.59 -13.43 6.99
N VAL A 219 16.21 -14.12 7.94
CA VAL A 219 15.85 -15.46 8.35
C VAL A 219 15.37 -15.41 9.79
N ASP A 220 14.14 -15.84 10.01
CA ASP A 220 13.52 -15.93 11.34
C ASP A 220 13.18 -17.40 11.63
N THR A 221 13.69 -17.92 12.74
CA THR A 221 13.56 -19.34 13.09
C THR A 221 12.56 -19.49 14.23
N THR A 222 11.57 -20.35 14.05
CA THR A 222 10.58 -20.61 15.08
C THR A 222 11.15 -21.46 16.20
N ALA A 223 10.52 -21.39 17.37
CA ALA A 223 10.74 -22.39 18.41
C ALA A 223 10.36 -23.80 17.90
N VAL A 224 10.98 -24.81 18.53
CA VAL A 224 10.77 -26.23 18.25
C VAL A 224 9.29 -26.59 18.37
N GLY A 225 8.72 -27.18 17.33
CA GLY A 225 7.31 -27.62 17.32
C GLY A 225 6.26 -26.51 17.37
N ALA A 226 6.65 -25.23 17.30
CA ALA A 226 5.72 -24.10 17.44
C ALA A 226 4.78 -23.92 16.24
N VAL A 227 5.16 -24.41 15.06
CA VAL A 227 4.40 -24.23 13.81
C VAL A 227 4.28 -25.56 13.09
N SER A 228 3.06 -25.91 12.67
CA SER A 228 2.82 -27.11 11.88
C SER A 228 3.28 -26.90 10.43
N ARG A 229 3.60 -28.00 9.72
CA ARG A 229 4.01 -27.94 8.31
C ARG A 229 2.93 -27.32 7.43
N GLN A 230 1.66 -27.56 7.74
CA GLN A 230 0.53 -26.99 7.01
C GLN A 230 0.42 -25.48 7.25
N ASP A 231 0.55 -25.03 8.50
CA ASP A 231 0.49 -23.60 8.83
C ASP A 231 1.66 -22.83 8.23
N ALA A 232 2.87 -23.41 8.23
CA ALA A 232 4.03 -22.80 7.60
C ALA A 232 3.87 -22.68 6.08
N ARG A 233 3.31 -23.70 5.43
CA ARG A 233 2.98 -23.67 4.00
C ARG A 233 1.95 -22.58 3.71
N GLU A 234 0.86 -22.54 4.46
CA GLU A 234 -0.18 -21.53 4.31
C GLU A 234 0.39 -20.13 4.50
N PHE A 235 1.20 -19.94 5.55
CA PHE A 235 1.86 -18.67 5.82
C PHE A 235 2.70 -18.20 4.64
N ALA A 236 3.65 -19.04 4.22
CA ALA A 236 4.59 -18.62 3.20
C ALA A 236 3.97 -18.53 1.80
N HIS A 237 2.90 -19.28 1.51
CA HIS A 237 2.06 -19.06 0.33
C HIS A 237 1.37 -17.68 0.36
N ARG A 238 0.71 -17.34 1.47
CA ARG A 238 -0.02 -16.08 1.58
C ARG A 238 0.87 -14.85 1.47
N PHE A 239 2.09 -14.94 1.99
CA PHE A 239 3.05 -13.84 1.94
C PHE A 239 4.00 -13.87 0.75
N GLN A 240 3.83 -14.82 -0.19
CA GLN A 240 4.75 -14.99 -1.31
C GLN A 240 4.74 -13.82 -2.29
N ASP A 241 3.57 -13.22 -2.51
CA ASP A 241 3.34 -12.15 -3.50
C ASP A 241 2.98 -10.80 -2.85
N THR A 242 3.21 -10.65 -1.54
CA THR A 242 2.99 -9.42 -0.78
C THR A 242 3.93 -8.30 -1.23
N ASP A 243 3.36 -7.10 -1.41
CA ASP A 243 4.11 -5.86 -1.61
C ASP A 243 4.42 -5.19 -0.25
N PRO A 244 5.70 -5.04 0.14
CA PRO A 244 6.06 -4.51 1.45
C PRO A 244 5.73 -3.02 1.63
N PHE A 245 5.65 -2.25 0.54
CA PHE A 245 5.36 -0.82 0.58
C PHE A 245 3.87 -0.54 0.79
N THR A 246 3.00 -1.39 0.23
CA THR A 246 1.55 -1.30 0.41
C THR A 246 1.11 -1.90 1.75
N PHE A 247 1.60 -3.11 2.05
CA PHE A 247 1.07 -3.89 3.18
C PHE A 247 1.87 -3.74 4.47
N GLY A 248 3.08 -3.19 4.42
CA GLY A 248 3.95 -3.08 5.58
C GLY A 248 4.48 -4.42 6.09
N ILE A 249 4.42 -5.47 5.27
CA ILE A 249 4.83 -6.85 5.62
C ILE A 249 5.83 -7.34 4.60
N PHE A 250 6.89 -8.01 5.05
CA PHE A 250 7.90 -8.55 4.15
C PHE A 250 7.36 -9.70 3.29
N GLN A 251 7.83 -9.74 2.04
CA GLN A 251 7.56 -10.85 1.15
C GLN A 251 8.26 -12.12 1.66
N CYS A 252 7.50 -13.18 1.89
CA CYS A 252 8.05 -14.49 2.25
C CYS A 252 8.54 -15.21 0.99
N LYS A 253 9.79 -15.68 0.98
CA LYS A 253 10.35 -16.47 -0.11
C LYS A 253 10.10 -17.95 0.03
N GLY A 254 9.90 -18.41 1.26
CA GLY A 254 9.65 -19.81 1.56
C GLY A 254 10.09 -20.15 2.97
N VAL A 255 10.05 -21.45 3.26
CA VAL A 255 10.33 -22.03 4.56
C VAL A 255 11.39 -23.12 4.41
N VAL A 256 12.33 -23.18 5.34
CA VAL A 256 13.31 -24.27 5.45
C VAL A 256 12.98 -25.08 6.70
N GLU A 257 12.74 -26.37 6.52
CA GLU A 257 12.55 -27.31 7.63
C GLU A 257 13.92 -27.69 8.20
N GLN A 258 14.04 -27.70 9.53
CA GLN A 258 15.21 -28.17 10.26
C GLN A 258 14.80 -29.43 11.03
N PRO A 259 15.00 -30.64 10.47
CA PRO A 259 14.59 -31.89 11.10
C PRO A 259 15.30 -32.13 12.43
N GLU A 260 16.53 -31.63 12.58
CA GLU A 260 17.36 -31.86 13.76
C GLU A 260 16.75 -31.22 15.02
N THR A 261 16.12 -30.07 14.85
CA THR A 261 15.51 -29.26 15.91
C THR A 261 13.98 -29.27 15.84
N SER A 262 13.38 -29.89 14.82
CA SER A 262 11.95 -29.76 14.51
C SER A 262 11.49 -28.28 14.50
N SER A 263 12.36 -27.39 14.02
CA SER A 263 12.06 -25.96 13.86
C SER A 263 11.93 -25.59 12.39
N MET A 264 11.34 -24.42 12.13
CA MET A 264 11.15 -23.91 10.78
C MET A 264 11.78 -22.52 10.66
N ALA A 265 12.54 -22.32 9.59
CA ALA A 265 13.14 -21.02 9.27
C ALA A 265 12.39 -20.37 8.11
N PHE A 266 11.79 -19.21 8.36
CA PHE A 266 11.10 -18.41 7.36
C PHE A 266 12.08 -17.44 6.71
N LEU A 267 12.05 -17.38 5.38
CA LEU A 267 12.93 -16.54 4.59
C LEU A 267 12.16 -15.33 4.09
N PHE A 268 12.58 -14.12 4.49
CA PHE A 268 11.94 -12.87 4.10
C PHE A 268 12.86 -12.05 3.19
N ARG A 269 12.29 -11.47 2.14
CA ARG A 269 13.02 -10.56 1.25
C ARG A 269 13.17 -9.18 1.91
N ILE A 270 14.40 -8.68 1.92
CA ILE A 270 14.67 -7.27 2.22
C ILE A 270 14.18 -6.44 1.02
N PRO A 271 13.30 -5.44 1.23
CA PRO A 271 12.81 -4.58 0.15
C PRO A 271 13.94 -3.80 -0.52
N ASP A 272 13.78 -3.54 -1.82
CA ASP A 272 14.75 -2.74 -2.57
C ASP A 272 14.82 -1.31 -2.01
N GLY A 273 16.01 -0.72 -2.00
CA GLY A 273 16.26 0.59 -1.38
C GLY A 273 16.57 0.56 0.12
N TYR A 274 16.55 -0.61 0.77
CA TYR A 274 16.94 -0.78 2.18
C TYR A 274 18.24 -1.59 2.32
N PRO A 275 19.42 -0.97 2.13
CA PRO A 275 20.69 -1.68 2.21
C PRO A 275 21.09 -2.03 3.64
N VAL A 276 20.57 -1.34 4.64
CA VAL A 276 20.91 -1.53 6.06
C VAL A 276 19.66 -2.00 6.80
N VAL A 277 19.75 -3.17 7.43
CA VAL A 277 18.68 -3.72 8.27
C VAL A 277 19.10 -3.57 9.72
N ARG A 278 18.22 -3.00 10.54
CA ARG A 278 18.40 -2.85 11.98
C ARG A 278 17.12 -3.24 12.69
N SER A 279 17.24 -3.87 13.86
CA SER A 279 16.07 -4.13 14.69
C SER A 279 15.57 -2.82 15.32
N THR A 280 14.26 -2.71 15.56
CA THR A 280 13.70 -1.53 16.25
C THR A 280 14.35 -1.35 17.62
N ARG A 281 14.67 -2.44 18.32
CA ARG A 281 15.37 -2.39 19.61
C ARG A 281 16.78 -1.83 19.48
N GLN A 282 17.52 -2.22 18.44
CA GLN A 282 18.83 -1.61 18.14
C GLN A 282 18.71 -0.11 17.89
N LEU A 283 17.68 0.33 17.16
CA LEU A 283 17.45 1.75 16.91
C LEU A 283 17.13 2.49 18.22
N LEU A 284 16.18 1.99 19.01
CA LEU A 284 15.77 2.62 20.27
C LEU A 284 16.87 2.65 21.35
N LEU A 285 17.81 1.70 21.31
CA LEU A 285 18.96 1.64 22.23
C LEU A 285 20.19 2.37 21.70
N ALA A 286 20.24 2.65 20.39
CA ALA A 286 21.26 3.53 19.86
C ALA A 286 20.94 4.93 20.40
N ASP A 287 21.96 5.60 20.95
CA ASP A 287 21.89 6.96 21.51
C ASP A 287 21.67 8.04 20.41
N GLN A 288 20.96 7.67 19.34
CA GLN A 288 20.53 8.56 18.28
C GLN A 288 19.17 9.13 18.67
N ALA A 289 19.05 10.46 18.64
CA ALA A 289 17.83 11.20 18.92
C ALA A 289 16.67 10.73 18.01
N HIS A 290 15.91 9.73 18.44
CA HIS A 290 14.64 9.31 17.84
C HIS A 290 13.49 10.16 18.44
N ASP A 291 13.71 11.48 18.39
CA ASP A 291 13.04 12.43 19.28
C ASP A 291 11.91 13.21 18.63
N SER A 292 11.66 13.03 17.33
CA SER A 292 10.46 13.60 16.74
C SER A 292 9.25 12.71 17.05
N LEU A 293 8.23 13.31 17.68
CA LEU A 293 6.91 12.70 17.87
C LEU A 293 6.35 12.16 16.54
N SER A 294 6.68 12.83 15.43
CA SER A 294 6.31 12.46 14.07
C SER A 294 6.84 11.08 13.67
N ASP A 295 8.11 10.76 13.94
CA ASP A 295 8.70 9.47 13.58
C ASP A 295 8.05 8.33 14.37
N ARG A 296 7.78 8.55 15.66
CA ARG A 296 7.08 7.58 16.52
C ARG A 296 5.66 7.32 16.01
N LEU A 297 4.96 8.37 15.61
CA LEU A 297 3.62 8.26 15.05
C LEU A 297 3.63 7.55 13.68
N GLU A 298 4.65 7.79 12.84
CA GLU A 298 4.79 7.09 11.57
C GLU A 298 5.07 5.60 11.76
N MET A 299 5.97 5.24 12.69
CA MET A 299 6.22 3.84 13.05
C MET A 299 4.96 3.15 13.54
N ALA A 300 4.20 3.81 14.43
CA ALA A 300 2.92 3.28 14.93
C ALA A 300 1.92 3.04 13.78
N LYS A 301 1.81 3.99 12.84
CA LYS A 301 0.94 3.83 11.65
C LYS A 301 1.36 2.63 10.79
N LYS A 302 2.66 2.45 10.52
CA LYS A 302 3.18 1.32 9.74
C LYS A 302 2.88 -0.01 10.44
N LEU A 303 3.03 -0.06 11.77
CA LEU A 303 2.72 -1.26 12.55
C LEU A 303 1.23 -1.60 12.51
N VAL A 304 0.35 -0.61 12.74
CA VAL A 304 -1.11 -0.81 12.65
C VAL A 304 -1.50 -1.31 11.26
N ASN A 305 -0.90 -0.76 10.19
CA ASN A 305 -1.12 -1.20 8.83
C ASN A 305 -0.73 -2.67 8.63
N ALA A 306 0.47 -3.06 9.08
CA ALA A 306 0.93 -4.44 8.99
C ALA A 306 0.00 -5.41 9.75
N VAL A 307 -0.39 -5.07 10.99
CA VAL A 307 -1.31 -5.90 11.80
C VAL A 307 -2.67 -6.04 11.11
N TYR A 308 -3.21 -4.94 10.57
CA TYR A 308 -4.45 -4.98 9.80
C TYR A 308 -4.36 -5.97 8.63
N TYR A 309 -3.28 -5.90 7.85
CA TYR A 309 -3.12 -6.79 6.69
C TYR A 309 -2.89 -8.24 7.10
N VAL A 310 -2.18 -8.54 8.20
CA VAL A 310 -2.09 -9.90 8.74
C VAL A 310 -3.48 -10.46 9.05
N HIS A 311 -4.34 -9.67 9.69
CA HIS A 311 -5.74 -10.07 9.90
C HIS A 311 -6.51 -10.23 8.60
N LEU A 312 -6.29 -9.33 7.63
CA LEU A 312 -6.94 -9.40 6.34
C LEU A 312 -6.55 -10.65 5.55
N TYR A 313 -5.29 -11.08 5.62
CA TYR A 313 -4.83 -12.36 5.08
C TYR A 313 -5.48 -13.56 5.76
N GLY A 314 -6.24 -13.40 6.84
CA GLY A 314 -7.11 -14.43 7.39
C GLY A 314 -6.40 -15.47 8.25
N PHE A 315 -5.28 -15.10 8.87
CA PHE A 315 -4.70 -15.93 9.94
C PHE A 315 -5.66 -15.90 11.12
N ARG A 316 -6.43 -16.98 11.30
CA ARG A 316 -7.30 -17.15 12.47
C ARG A 316 -6.44 -17.21 13.72
N ARG A 317 -6.99 -16.75 14.84
CA ARG A 317 -6.41 -16.62 16.20
C ARG A 317 -5.67 -17.84 16.81
N GLY A 318 -5.44 -18.94 16.08
CA GLY A 318 -4.67 -20.08 16.58
C GLY A 318 -3.15 -19.84 16.71
N VAL A 319 -2.59 -18.88 15.97
CA VAL A 319 -1.13 -18.59 16.00
C VAL A 319 -0.76 -17.59 17.11
N TYR A 320 -1.71 -16.84 17.65
CA TYR A 320 -1.45 -15.85 18.71
C TYR A 320 -1.56 -16.42 20.13
N GLN A 321 -2.06 -17.65 20.30
CA GLN A 321 -2.28 -18.23 21.63
C GLN A 321 -1.05 -18.95 22.23
N ALA A 322 0.01 -19.16 21.44
CA ALA A 322 1.21 -19.88 21.90
C ALA A 322 2.31 -18.99 22.51
N ARG A 323 2.08 -17.68 22.71
CA ARG A 323 3.05 -16.78 23.37
C ARG A 323 2.49 -15.94 24.51
N TYR A 324 1.20 -16.09 24.84
CA TYR A 324 0.57 -15.45 26.01
C TYR A 324 -0.43 -16.39 26.70
N SER A 325 -0.05 -17.67 26.85
CA SER A 325 -0.66 -18.61 27.80
C SER A 325 0.45 -19.31 28.56
#